data_AF-A0A956ZCS3-F1
#
_entry.id   AF-A0A956ZCS3-F1
#
_cell.length_a   1.000
_cell.length_b   1.000
_cell.length_c   1.000
_cell.angle_alpha   90.00
_cell.angle_beta   90.00
_cell.angle_gamma   90.00
#
_symmetry.space_group_name_H-M   'P 1'
#
loop_
_entity.id
_entity.type
_entity.pdbx_description
1 polymer ?
#
loop_
_entity_poly.entity_id
_entity_poly.type
_entity_poly.pdbx_seq_one_letter_code
_entity_poly.pdbx_strand_id
1 'polypeptide(L)'
;MANRLHPYLILLLSIVIALGAMLFSADSARAAEPDQASINQLLKERIRIEFGYPFYRFAQIFATASETRLKYSVVIASEDRLIEAHPLSDFYPNFYRPTLKETLDQIALQTGSSWRYLKEHKKYDTKLKDYRPHKEVVLFEFTKRDLKPTFKLKLAEGWRQRIKNNSVMYIPPNCPIGLDVFDIGSFSASASESADSLMEKAVKEVALTFAAKTGKSPAEIKFSRQKVGGKDALFYQCEVQTRTGFKAVWRQWTFHSGDRVYIAISTIFPNFEEKLYPQVKEMLSSVEFLH
;
A
#
# COMPACT_ATOMS: atom_id res chain seq x y z
N MET A 1 -6.51 42.38 -68.98
CA MET A 1 -6.29 42.93 -67.63
C MET A 1 -5.93 41.79 -66.71
N ALA A 2 -4.64 41.62 -66.40
CA ALA A 2 -4.15 40.53 -65.56
C ALA A 2 -3.88 41.07 -64.14
N ASN A 3 -4.65 40.59 -63.16
CA ASN A 3 -4.47 40.91 -61.75
C ASN A 3 -3.15 40.30 -61.26
N ARG A 4 -2.16 41.17 -61.02
CA ARG A 4 -0.93 40.81 -60.30
C ARG A 4 -1.27 40.64 -58.82
N LEU A 5 -1.36 39.41 -58.36
CA LEU A 5 -1.38 39.08 -56.93
C LEU A 5 -0.05 39.53 -56.30
N HIS A 6 -0.16 40.26 -55.19
CA HIS A 6 0.96 40.90 -54.48
C HIS A 6 1.88 39.83 -53.87
N PRO A 7 3.22 39.89 -54.04
CA PRO A 7 4.17 38.89 -53.51
C PRO A 7 4.07 38.65 -51.99
N TYR A 8 3.54 39.62 -51.23
CA TYR A 8 3.31 39.47 -49.79
C TYR A 8 2.19 38.49 -49.43
N LEU A 9 1.21 38.28 -50.32
CA LEU A 9 0.10 37.34 -50.07
C LEU A 9 0.57 35.87 -50.18
N ILE A 10 1.54 35.60 -51.06
CA ILE A 10 2.14 34.27 -51.23
C ILE A 10 3.04 33.92 -50.03
N LEU A 11 3.76 34.91 -49.49
CA LEU A 11 4.60 34.73 -48.30
C LEU A 11 3.77 34.47 -47.03
N LEU A 12 2.64 35.17 -46.87
CA LEU A 12 1.72 34.96 -45.75
C LEU A 12 1.01 33.60 -45.83
N LEU A 13 0.61 33.14 -47.03
CA LEU A 13 0.01 31.82 -47.18
C LEU A 13 1.01 30.68 -46.89
N SER A 14 2.28 30.84 -47.27
CA SER A 14 3.32 29.83 -47.03
C SER A 14 3.75 29.77 -45.55
N ILE A 15 3.72 30.88 -44.83
CA ILE A 15 3.91 30.89 -43.36
C ILE A 15 2.72 30.22 -42.64
N VAL A 16 1.49 30.46 -43.08
CA VAL A 16 0.29 29.82 -42.49
C VAL A 16 0.23 28.33 -42.78
N ILE A 17 0.67 27.88 -43.97
CA ILE A 17 0.78 26.45 -44.29
C ILE A 17 1.95 25.79 -43.53
N ALA A 18 3.07 26.49 -43.33
CA ALA A 18 4.18 25.99 -42.52
C ALA A 18 3.83 25.93 -41.02
N LEU A 19 3.11 26.91 -40.47
CA LEU A 19 2.59 26.86 -39.10
C LEU A 19 1.46 25.83 -38.95
N GLY A 20 0.61 25.67 -39.96
CA GLY A 20 -0.41 24.61 -40.01
C GLY A 20 0.21 23.22 -40.06
N ALA A 21 1.28 23.03 -40.84
CA ALA A 21 2.03 21.77 -40.88
C ALA A 21 2.78 21.50 -39.56
N MET A 22 3.33 22.53 -38.89
CA MET A 22 3.97 22.38 -37.57
C MET A 22 2.97 22.14 -36.42
N LEU A 23 1.71 22.58 -36.55
CA LEU A 23 0.65 22.32 -35.56
C LEU A 23 -0.05 20.96 -35.77
N PHE A 24 0.07 20.36 -36.97
CA PHE A 24 -0.49 19.04 -37.28
C PHE A 24 0.56 17.93 -37.40
N SER A 25 1.86 18.23 -37.35
CA SER A 25 2.94 17.25 -37.23
C SER A 25 3.36 17.00 -35.78
N ALA A 26 2.44 17.17 -34.83
CA ALA A 26 2.51 16.48 -33.55
C ALA A 26 1.89 15.08 -33.68
N ASP A 27 2.28 14.34 -34.73
CA ASP A 27 2.50 12.92 -34.54
C ASP A 27 3.61 12.82 -33.51
N SER A 28 3.21 12.92 -32.23
CA SER A 28 4.00 12.44 -31.12
C SER A 28 4.48 11.08 -31.58
N ALA A 29 5.78 10.94 -31.85
CA ALA A 29 6.43 9.65 -31.85
C ALA A 29 6.01 9.04 -30.52
N ARG A 30 4.99 8.18 -30.55
CA ARG A 30 4.53 7.46 -29.37
C ARG A 30 5.77 6.74 -28.92
N ALA A 31 6.40 7.26 -27.88
CA ALA A 31 7.61 6.66 -27.39
C ALA A 31 7.27 5.20 -27.10
N ALA A 32 8.14 4.31 -27.56
CA ALA A 32 7.87 2.89 -27.54
C ALA A 32 7.51 2.48 -26.10
N GLU A 33 6.40 1.75 -25.95
CA GLU A 33 5.94 1.29 -24.64
C GLU A 33 7.10 0.58 -23.92
N PRO A 34 7.34 0.88 -22.63
CA PRO A 34 8.48 0.32 -21.92
C PRO A 34 8.43 -1.22 -21.90
N ASP A 35 9.59 -1.82 -22.14
CA ASP A 35 9.72 -3.27 -22.08
C ASP A 35 9.67 -3.78 -20.63
N GLN A 36 9.54 -5.11 -20.48
CA GLN A 36 9.42 -5.73 -19.16
C GLN A 36 10.66 -5.46 -18.28
N ALA A 37 11.85 -5.33 -18.88
CA ALA A 37 13.07 -5.02 -18.15
C ALA A 37 13.01 -3.60 -17.54
N SER A 38 12.55 -2.62 -18.32
CA SER A 38 12.33 -1.24 -17.87
C SER A 38 11.28 -1.17 -16.77
N ILE A 39 10.19 -1.93 -16.89
CA ILE A 39 9.17 -2.04 -15.83
C ILE A 39 9.75 -2.66 -14.56
N ASN A 40 10.54 -3.73 -14.67
CA ASN A 40 11.18 -4.36 -13.51
C ASN A 40 12.17 -3.42 -12.81
N GLN A 41 12.86 -2.55 -13.57
CA GLN A 41 13.72 -1.53 -13.00
C GLN A 41 12.91 -0.43 -12.31
N LEU A 42 11.85 0.07 -12.96
CA LEU A 42 10.93 1.06 -12.41
C LEU A 42 10.30 0.59 -11.08
N LEU A 43 9.93 -0.69 -11.01
CA LEU A 43 9.35 -1.30 -9.80
C LEU A 43 10.30 -1.28 -8.59
N LYS A 44 11.62 -1.20 -8.82
CA LYS A 44 12.64 -1.09 -7.77
C LYS A 44 12.93 0.36 -7.36
N GLU A 45 12.45 1.35 -8.12
CA GLU A 45 12.66 2.76 -7.77
C GLU A 45 11.92 3.11 -6.49
N ARG A 46 12.55 3.91 -5.64
CA ARG A 46 11.99 4.30 -4.35
C ARG A 46 11.10 5.52 -4.48
N ILE A 47 9.88 5.43 -3.98
CA ILE A 47 8.88 6.50 -4.03
C ILE A 47 8.24 6.67 -2.66
N ARG A 48 8.00 7.93 -2.26
CA ARG A 48 7.24 8.27 -1.06
C ARG A 48 6.09 9.17 -1.46
N ILE A 49 4.88 8.66 -1.32
CA ILE A 49 3.65 9.43 -1.54
C ILE A 49 2.77 9.13 -0.33
N GLU A 50 2.24 10.19 0.26
CA GLU A 50 1.37 10.09 1.43
C GLU A 50 0.03 9.49 1.01
N PHE A 51 -0.39 8.46 1.74
CA PHE A 51 -1.77 7.99 1.71
C PHE A 51 -2.65 8.91 2.56
N GLY A 52 -3.96 8.70 2.57
CA GLY A 52 -4.93 9.58 3.24
C GLY A 52 -6.12 9.98 2.37
N TYR A 53 -6.19 9.43 1.15
CA TYR A 53 -7.30 9.64 0.22
C TYR A 53 -7.90 8.30 -0.22
N PRO A 54 -9.15 8.29 -0.67
CA PRO A 54 -9.67 7.16 -1.45
C PRO A 54 -8.80 6.87 -2.68
N PHE A 55 -8.75 5.61 -3.10
CA PHE A 55 -7.92 5.15 -4.23
C PHE A 55 -8.02 6.05 -5.46
N TYR A 56 -9.21 6.43 -5.90
CA TYR A 56 -9.38 7.24 -7.12
C TYR A 56 -8.65 8.59 -7.05
N ARG A 57 -8.69 9.25 -5.87
CA ARG A 57 -8.06 10.55 -5.65
C ARG A 57 -6.56 10.39 -5.44
N PHE A 58 -6.15 9.34 -4.73
CA PHE A 58 -4.75 8.97 -4.63
C PHE A 58 -4.15 8.72 -6.01
N ALA A 59 -4.83 7.99 -6.90
CA ALA A 59 -4.36 7.67 -8.25
C ALA A 59 -4.05 8.94 -9.08
N GLN A 60 -4.89 9.97 -9.00
CA GLN A 60 -4.67 11.25 -9.67
C GLN A 60 -3.42 11.97 -9.15
N ILE A 61 -3.27 12.04 -7.82
CA ILE A 61 -2.10 12.66 -7.18
C ILE A 61 -0.84 11.86 -7.50
N PHE A 62 -0.95 10.54 -7.49
CA PHE A 62 0.14 9.60 -7.72
C PHE A 62 0.72 9.71 -9.13
N ALA A 63 -0.14 9.87 -10.15
CA ALA A 63 0.29 10.11 -11.52
C ALA A 63 1.18 11.36 -11.64
N THR A 64 0.72 12.50 -11.11
CA THR A 64 1.51 13.74 -11.12
C THR A 64 2.77 13.64 -10.26
N ALA A 65 2.69 13.06 -9.07
CA ALA A 65 3.82 12.96 -8.16
C ALA A 65 4.91 12.01 -8.68
N SER A 66 4.52 10.89 -9.29
CA SER A 66 5.46 9.94 -9.90
C SER A 66 6.21 10.57 -11.06
N GLU A 67 5.55 11.38 -11.88
CA GLU A 67 6.18 12.11 -12.97
C GLU A 67 7.33 13.01 -12.50
N THR A 68 7.21 13.65 -11.34
CA THR A 68 8.30 14.49 -10.80
C THR A 68 9.47 13.70 -10.24
N ARG A 69 9.27 12.43 -9.88
CA ARG A 69 10.23 11.63 -9.08
C ARG A 69 10.82 10.44 -9.81
N LEU A 70 10.13 9.94 -10.83
CA LEU A 70 10.50 8.76 -11.59
C LEU A 70 10.72 9.13 -13.06
N LYS A 71 11.27 8.18 -13.82
CA LYS A 71 11.40 8.34 -15.28
C LYS A 71 10.06 8.36 -16.01
N TYR A 72 9.02 7.77 -15.42
CA TYR A 72 7.70 7.61 -16.01
C TYR A 72 6.64 8.32 -15.18
N SER A 73 5.54 8.74 -15.82
CA SER A 73 4.29 8.99 -15.13
C SER A 73 3.61 7.65 -14.85
N VAL A 74 3.44 7.33 -13.58
CA VAL A 74 2.82 6.07 -13.14
C VAL A 74 1.36 6.31 -12.84
N VAL A 75 0.50 5.77 -13.70
CA VAL A 75 -0.94 5.74 -13.53
C VAL A 75 -1.33 4.43 -12.86
N ILE A 76 -2.23 4.51 -11.89
CA ILE A 76 -2.92 3.33 -11.35
C ILE A 76 -4.42 3.46 -11.60
N ALA A 77 -5.08 2.34 -11.89
CA ALA A 77 -6.51 2.36 -12.19
C ALA A 77 -7.19 1.05 -11.76
N SER A 78 -8.50 1.13 -11.55
CA SER A 78 -9.37 -0.04 -11.35
C SER A 78 -10.69 0.19 -12.08
N GLU A 79 -11.38 -0.90 -12.45
CA GLU A 79 -12.80 -0.85 -12.86
C GLU A 79 -13.74 -1.17 -11.71
N ASP A 80 -13.22 -1.75 -10.62
CA ASP A 80 -14.01 -2.08 -9.46
C ASP A 80 -14.23 -0.82 -8.61
N ARG A 81 -15.49 -0.40 -8.52
CA ARG A 81 -15.90 0.78 -7.73
C ARG A 81 -15.58 0.64 -6.24
N LEU A 82 -15.55 -0.58 -5.70
CA LEU A 82 -15.18 -0.83 -4.31
C LEU A 82 -13.69 -0.60 -4.08
N ILE A 83 -12.85 -0.92 -5.07
CA ILE A 83 -11.41 -0.57 -5.03
C ILE A 83 -11.27 0.94 -5.13
N GLU A 84 -11.93 1.59 -6.10
CA GLU A 84 -11.80 3.04 -6.31
C GLU A 84 -12.25 3.87 -5.09
N ALA A 85 -13.31 3.45 -4.41
CA ALA A 85 -13.82 4.14 -3.23
C ALA A 85 -13.05 3.80 -1.93
N HIS A 86 -12.12 2.85 -1.95
CA HIS A 86 -11.46 2.39 -0.73
C HIS A 86 -10.51 3.46 -0.16
N PRO A 87 -10.66 3.86 1.12
CA PRO A 87 -9.74 4.79 1.75
C PRO A 87 -8.37 4.14 1.94
N LEU A 88 -7.32 4.78 1.43
CA LEU A 88 -5.94 4.33 1.63
C LEU A 88 -5.33 5.04 2.84
N SER A 89 -4.62 4.30 3.68
CA SER A 89 -3.89 4.80 4.85
C SER A 89 -2.40 4.52 4.72
N ASP A 90 -1.59 5.34 5.38
CA ASP A 90 -0.15 5.10 5.47
C ASP A 90 0.10 3.92 6.42
N PHE A 91 0.78 2.89 5.92
CA PHE A 91 1.20 1.73 6.71
C PHE A 91 2.71 1.68 6.94
N TYR A 92 3.49 2.34 6.08
CA TYR A 92 4.93 2.42 6.26
C TYR A 92 5.30 3.52 7.25
N PRO A 93 6.26 3.26 8.17
CA PRO A 93 6.82 4.29 9.03
C PRO A 93 7.44 5.45 8.28
N ASN A 94 7.42 6.64 8.88
CA ASN A 94 7.93 7.88 8.28
C ASN A 94 9.41 7.84 7.87
N PHE A 95 10.24 6.98 8.47
CA PHE A 95 11.64 6.86 8.08
C PHE A 95 11.83 6.07 6.77
N TYR A 96 10.85 5.23 6.42
CA TYR A 96 10.97 4.27 5.32
C TYR A 96 10.46 4.88 4.02
N ARG A 97 11.20 4.62 2.93
CA ARG A 97 10.79 5.01 1.57
C ARG A 97 10.62 3.73 0.75
N PRO A 98 9.38 3.26 0.53
CA PRO A 98 9.14 2.01 -0.17
C PRO A 98 9.58 2.10 -1.63
N THR A 99 9.79 0.93 -2.24
CA THR A 99 9.87 0.81 -3.70
C THR A 99 8.49 1.05 -4.32
N LEU A 100 8.44 1.30 -5.63
CA LEU A 100 7.18 1.37 -6.35
C LEU A 100 6.41 0.05 -6.21
N LYS A 101 7.10 -1.10 -6.32
CA LYS A 101 6.48 -2.42 -6.12
C LYS A 101 5.81 -2.54 -4.75
N GLU A 102 6.54 -2.21 -3.68
CA GLU A 102 6.02 -2.25 -2.31
C GLU A 102 4.84 -1.30 -2.10
N THR A 103 4.84 -0.15 -2.78
CA THR A 103 3.73 0.80 -2.77
C THR A 103 2.49 0.19 -3.42
N LEU A 104 2.64 -0.40 -4.61
CA LEU A 104 1.56 -1.07 -5.33
C LEU A 104 1.04 -2.30 -4.56
N ASP A 105 1.94 -3.10 -3.99
CA ASP A 105 1.60 -4.23 -3.12
C ASP A 105 0.82 -3.77 -1.89
N GLN A 106 1.17 -2.62 -1.31
CA GLN A 106 0.45 -2.09 -0.16
C GLN A 106 -0.95 -1.60 -0.51
N ILE A 107 -1.12 -0.98 -1.68
CA ILE A 107 -2.46 -0.61 -2.18
C ILE A 107 -3.28 -1.89 -2.43
N ALA A 108 -2.68 -2.91 -3.02
CA ALA A 108 -3.31 -4.20 -3.26
C ALA A 108 -3.74 -4.88 -1.96
N LEU A 109 -2.89 -4.84 -0.94
CA LEU A 109 -3.18 -5.38 0.38
C LEU A 109 -4.32 -4.63 1.06
N GLN A 110 -4.35 -3.29 1.01
CA GLN A 110 -5.42 -2.50 1.62
C GLN A 110 -6.76 -2.66 0.89
N THR A 111 -6.75 -2.79 -0.43
CA THR A 111 -7.97 -2.86 -1.25
C THR A 111 -8.47 -4.28 -1.51
N GLY A 112 -7.72 -5.30 -1.12
CA GLY A 112 -8.08 -6.69 -1.39
C GLY A 112 -7.98 -7.05 -2.87
N SER A 113 -6.95 -6.55 -3.54
CA SER A 113 -6.76 -6.66 -4.99
C SER A 113 -5.38 -7.21 -5.33
N SER A 114 -5.16 -7.46 -6.62
CA SER A 114 -3.85 -7.66 -7.25
C SER A 114 -3.65 -6.60 -8.31
N TRP A 115 -2.39 -6.29 -8.62
CA TRP A 115 -2.06 -5.36 -9.69
C TRP A 115 -1.26 -6.04 -10.80
N ARG A 116 -1.37 -5.50 -12.01
CA ARG A 116 -0.53 -5.89 -13.16
C ARG A 116 -0.19 -4.68 -14.02
N TYR A 117 0.98 -4.71 -14.65
CA TYR A 117 1.31 -3.74 -15.69
C TYR A 117 0.43 -3.99 -16.93
N LEU A 118 -0.21 -2.94 -17.45
CA LEU A 118 -0.90 -3.00 -18.73
C LEU A 118 -0.03 -2.34 -19.79
N LYS A 119 0.36 -3.12 -20.79
CA LYS A 119 1.11 -2.62 -21.94
C LYS A 119 0.25 -1.73 -22.83
N GLU A 120 -0.97 -2.16 -23.14
CA GLU A 120 -1.96 -1.35 -23.88
C GLU A 120 -2.95 -0.66 -22.94
N HIS A 121 -3.14 0.65 -23.14
CA HIS A 121 -3.99 1.48 -22.26
C HIS A 121 -5.37 1.80 -22.83
N LYS A 122 -5.73 1.31 -24.02
CA LYS A 122 -6.98 1.65 -24.74
C LYS A 122 -8.24 1.62 -23.88
N LYS A 123 -8.29 0.70 -22.93
CA LYS A 123 -9.39 0.51 -21.96
C LYS A 123 -9.56 1.67 -20.97
N TYR A 124 -8.48 2.39 -20.68
CA TYR A 124 -8.42 3.50 -19.73
C TYR A 124 -8.24 4.87 -20.39
N ASP A 125 -8.16 4.93 -21.72
CA ASP A 125 -8.03 6.18 -22.48
C ASP A 125 -9.09 7.21 -22.06
N THR A 126 -10.32 6.79 -21.76
CA THR A 126 -11.40 7.68 -21.28
C THR A 126 -11.13 8.28 -19.91
N LYS A 127 -10.51 7.54 -18.98
CA LYS A 127 -10.11 8.04 -17.66
C LYS A 127 -8.86 8.93 -17.72
N LEU A 128 -8.09 8.80 -18.80
CA LEU A 128 -6.87 9.57 -19.06
C LEU A 128 -7.09 10.80 -19.95
N LYS A 129 -8.30 11.03 -20.49
CA LYS A 129 -8.58 12.11 -21.45
C LYS A 129 -8.13 13.49 -20.98
N ASP A 130 -8.26 13.76 -19.68
CA ASP A 130 -7.91 15.04 -19.08
C ASP A 130 -6.49 15.05 -18.49
N TYR A 131 -5.82 13.89 -18.45
CA TYR A 131 -4.44 13.78 -17.99
C TYR A 131 -3.49 13.97 -19.16
N ARG A 132 -2.74 15.08 -19.14
CA ARG A 132 -1.71 15.41 -20.14
C ARG A 132 -0.33 15.28 -19.51
N PRO A 133 0.25 14.07 -19.50
CA PRO A 133 1.58 13.85 -18.92
C PRO A 133 2.65 14.54 -19.78
N HIS A 134 3.69 15.07 -19.15
CA HIS A 134 4.92 15.53 -19.82
C HIS A 134 5.94 14.40 -20.02
N LYS A 135 5.70 13.21 -19.45
CA LYS A 135 6.51 11.99 -19.58
C LYS A 135 5.70 10.82 -20.15
N GLU A 136 6.41 9.77 -20.54
CA GLU A 136 5.80 8.48 -20.89
C GLU A 136 4.95 7.94 -19.73
N VAL A 137 3.82 7.32 -20.07
CA VAL A 137 2.89 6.75 -19.09
C VAL A 137 3.13 5.26 -18.93
N VAL A 138 3.13 4.81 -17.69
CA VAL A 138 3.06 3.40 -17.30
C VAL A 138 1.80 3.20 -16.48
N LEU A 139 0.95 2.25 -16.86
CA LEU A 139 -0.31 1.98 -16.18
C LEU A 139 -0.28 0.63 -15.45
N PHE A 140 -0.68 0.66 -14.18
CA PHE A 140 -0.96 -0.55 -13.39
C PHE A 140 -2.46 -0.68 -13.12
N GLU A 141 -3.04 -1.80 -13.57
CA GLU A 141 -4.44 -2.14 -13.34
C GLU A 141 -4.56 -2.95 -12.05
N PHE A 142 -5.44 -2.49 -11.14
CA PHE A 142 -5.84 -3.19 -9.92
C PHE A 142 -7.14 -3.95 -10.16
N THR A 143 -7.14 -5.23 -9.82
CA THR A 143 -8.27 -6.15 -9.98
C THR A 143 -8.56 -6.88 -8.67
N LYS A 144 -9.83 -7.05 -8.34
CA LYS A 144 -10.23 -7.78 -7.13
C LYS A 144 -9.66 -9.19 -7.15
N ARG A 145 -9.20 -9.67 -6.00
CA ARG A 145 -8.70 -11.05 -5.83
C ARG A 145 -9.35 -11.72 -4.63
N ASP A 146 -9.23 -13.05 -4.59
CA ASP A 146 -9.53 -13.80 -3.38
C ASP A 146 -8.51 -13.46 -2.28
N LEU A 147 -9.02 -13.04 -1.13
CA LEU A 147 -8.20 -12.74 0.03
C LEU A 147 -7.60 -14.03 0.60
N LYS A 148 -6.29 -14.16 0.49
CA LYS A 148 -5.52 -15.24 1.12
C LYS A 148 -4.55 -14.62 2.12
N PRO A 149 -4.65 -14.95 3.42
CA PRO A 149 -3.68 -14.51 4.41
C PRO A 149 -2.27 -15.02 4.07
N THR A 150 -1.27 -14.23 4.42
CA THR A 150 0.18 -14.56 4.32
C THR A 150 0.68 -15.39 5.50
N PHE A 151 -0.24 -15.86 6.34
CA PHE A 151 0.02 -16.66 7.53
C PHE A 151 -1.19 -17.53 7.83
N LYS A 152 -0.99 -18.56 8.64
CA LYS A 152 -2.04 -19.39 9.22
C LYS A 152 -1.72 -19.67 10.68
N LEU A 153 -2.74 -19.96 11.46
CA LEU A 153 -2.59 -20.43 12.84
C LEU A 153 -3.66 -21.48 13.14
N LYS A 154 -3.41 -22.30 14.16
CA LYS A 154 -4.40 -23.25 14.67
C LYS A 154 -5.44 -22.49 15.49
N LEU A 155 -6.70 -22.56 15.08
CA LEU A 155 -7.81 -21.93 15.80
C LEU A 155 -8.09 -22.67 17.11
N ALA A 156 -8.31 -21.90 18.17
CA ALA A 156 -8.88 -22.42 19.41
C ALA A 156 -10.34 -22.88 19.20
N GLU A 157 -10.80 -23.84 20.00
CA GLU A 157 -12.12 -24.43 19.84
C GLU A 157 -13.24 -23.38 19.95
N GLY A 158 -14.18 -23.42 19.00
CA GLY A 158 -15.31 -22.48 18.93
C GLY A 158 -14.96 -21.07 18.41
N TRP A 159 -13.68 -20.75 18.21
CA TRP A 159 -13.30 -19.47 17.61
C TRP A 159 -13.61 -19.46 16.12
N ARG A 160 -13.98 -18.28 15.63
CA ARG A 160 -14.23 -18.03 14.21
C ARG A 160 -13.16 -17.10 13.65
N GLN A 161 -12.81 -17.31 12.39
CA GLN A 161 -11.95 -16.40 11.65
C GLN A 161 -12.74 -15.54 10.68
N ARG A 162 -12.31 -14.28 10.51
CA ARG A 162 -12.80 -13.38 9.47
C ARG A 162 -11.63 -12.73 8.77
N ILE A 163 -11.44 -13.08 7.51
CA ILE A 163 -10.41 -12.49 6.66
C ILE A 163 -10.87 -11.10 6.21
N LYS A 164 -10.00 -10.12 6.38
CA LYS A 164 -10.10 -8.75 5.87
C LYS A 164 -8.93 -8.50 4.92
N ASN A 165 -8.95 -7.37 4.22
CA ASN A 165 -7.98 -7.04 3.19
C ASN A 165 -6.51 -7.20 3.65
N ASN A 166 -6.16 -6.60 4.80
CA ASN A 166 -4.81 -6.61 5.36
C ASN A 166 -4.71 -7.30 6.74
N SER A 167 -5.75 -8.00 7.18
CA SER A 167 -5.80 -8.59 8.52
C SER A 167 -6.69 -9.81 8.58
N VAL A 168 -6.45 -10.66 9.58
CA VAL A 168 -7.36 -11.73 9.96
C VAL A 168 -7.81 -11.48 11.38
N MET A 169 -9.13 -11.40 11.57
CA MET A 169 -9.74 -11.31 12.89
C MET A 169 -10.09 -12.70 13.39
N TYR A 170 -9.81 -12.94 14.66
CA TYR A 170 -10.11 -14.16 15.40
C TYR A 170 -11.06 -13.81 16.55
N ILE A 171 -12.26 -14.36 16.46
CA ILE A 171 -13.41 -13.96 17.28
C ILE A 171 -13.82 -15.15 18.17
N PRO A 172 -13.72 -15.03 19.50
CA PRO A 172 -14.19 -16.06 20.42
C PRO A 172 -15.73 -16.13 20.46
N PRO A 173 -16.33 -17.21 21.00
CA PRO A 173 -17.79 -17.33 21.11
C PRO A 173 -18.46 -16.21 21.94
N ASN A 174 -17.78 -15.73 22.99
CA ASN A 174 -18.39 -14.91 24.05
C ASN A 174 -17.92 -13.45 24.05
N CYS A 175 -17.11 -13.02 23.09
CA CYS A 175 -16.56 -11.66 23.04
C CYS A 175 -16.41 -11.21 21.57
N PRO A 176 -16.70 -9.94 21.24
CA PRO A 176 -16.67 -9.48 19.85
C PRO A 176 -15.27 -9.48 19.21
N ILE A 177 -14.20 -9.42 20.02
CA ILE A 177 -12.81 -9.39 19.56
C ILE A 177 -11.96 -10.20 20.54
N GLY A 178 -11.06 -11.03 20.03
CA GLY A 178 -10.07 -11.74 20.83
C GLY A 178 -8.65 -11.49 20.35
N LEU A 179 -8.42 -11.66 19.05
CA LEU A 179 -7.10 -11.47 18.42
C LEU A 179 -7.27 -11.00 16.97
N ASP A 180 -6.55 -9.97 16.57
CA ASP A 180 -6.40 -9.55 15.18
C ASP A 180 -4.93 -9.70 14.79
N VAL A 181 -4.65 -10.20 13.59
CA VAL A 181 -3.29 -10.25 13.04
C VAL A 181 -3.27 -9.49 11.72
N PHE A 182 -2.46 -8.45 11.64
CA PHE A 182 -2.29 -7.58 10.48
C PHE A 182 -1.00 -7.92 9.74
N ASP A 183 -1.10 -7.97 8.42
CA ASP A 183 0.04 -7.91 7.51
C ASP A 183 0.29 -6.43 7.19
N ILE A 184 1.49 -5.94 7.52
CA ILE A 184 1.85 -4.53 7.32
C ILE A 184 2.42 -4.30 5.92
N GLY A 185 3.04 -5.31 5.32
CA GLY A 185 3.74 -5.20 4.04
C GLY A 185 5.20 -5.66 4.10
N SER A 186 5.85 -5.61 2.94
CA SER A 186 7.26 -5.96 2.73
C SER A 186 8.18 -4.74 2.84
N PHE A 187 9.41 -4.97 3.28
CA PHE A 187 10.45 -3.96 3.42
C PHE A 187 11.73 -4.45 2.75
N SER A 188 12.24 -3.69 1.80
CA SER A 188 13.51 -3.96 1.13
C SER A 188 14.58 -2.96 1.54
N ALA A 189 15.77 -3.50 1.83
CA ALA A 189 16.95 -2.71 2.16
C ALA A 189 17.44 -1.91 0.95
N SER A 190 17.98 -0.72 1.20
CA SER A 190 18.76 0.00 0.19
C SER A 190 20.18 -0.56 0.11
N ALA A 191 20.94 -0.25 -0.94
CA ALA A 191 22.32 -0.72 -1.06
C ALA A 191 23.23 -0.30 0.10
N SER A 192 22.88 0.79 0.80
CA SER A 192 23.63 1.35 1.93
C SER A 192 23.12 0.90 3.30
N GLU A 193 22.08 0.06 3.37
CA GLU A 193 21.45 -0.37 4.63
C GLU A 193 21.43 -1.89 4.71
N SER A 194 21.68 -2.45 5.91
CA SER A 194 21.53 -3.88 6.15
C SER A 194 20.05 -4.25 6.28
N ALA A 195 19.64 -5.37 5.69
CA ALA A 195 18.28 -5.89 5.82
C ALA A 195 17.88 -6.11 7.28
N ASP A 196 18.76 -6.66 8.11
CA ASP A 196 18.46 -6.91 9.52
C ASP A 196 18.23 -5.60 10.29
N SER A 197 19.09 -4.60 10.07
CA SER A 197 18.97 -3.29 10.70
C SER A 197 17.69 -2.56 10.28
N LEU A 198 17.33 -2.64 8.98
CA LEU A 198 16.06 -2.13 8.48
C LEU A 198 14.88 -2.81 9.18
N MET A 199 14.88 -4.13 9.27
CA MET A 199 13.77 -4.88 9.86
C MET A 199 13.61 -4.60 11.36
N GLU A 200 14.69 -4.50 12.11
CA GLU A 200 14.65 -4.10 13.52
C GLU A 200 14.00 -2.71 13.69
N LYS A 201 14.41 -1.75 12.85
CA LYS A 201 13.85 -0.39 12.86
C LYS A 201 12.38 -0.37 12.43
N ALA A 202 12.02 -1.11 11.38
CA ALA A 202 10.66 -1.22 10.88
C ALA A 202 9.72 -1.82 11.93
N VAL A 203 10.10 -2.94 12.55
CA VAL A 203 9.34 -3.58 13.63
C VAL A 203 9.14 -2.62 14.80
N LYS A 204 10.17 -1.89 15.22
CA LYS A 204 10.07 -0.92 16.32
C LYS A 204 9.11 0.22 16.01
N GLU A 205 9.22 0.83 14.83
CA GLU A 205 8.40 1.99 14.46
C GLU A 205 6.94 1.61 14.20
N VAL A 206 6.70 0.44 13.61
CA VAL A 206 5.34 -0.14 13.50
C VAL A 206 4.76 -0.38 14.88
N ALA A 207 5.54 -0.97 15.80
CA ALA A 207 5.10 -1.23 17.17
C ALA A 207 4.70 0.07 17.88
N LEU A 208 5.53 1.12 17.77
CA LEU A 208 5.24 2.44 18.32
C LEU A 208 3.98 3.06 17.72
N THR A 209 3.81 2.99 16.40
CA THR A 209 2.65 3.53 15.68
C THR A 209 1.34 2.92 16.18
N PHE A 210 1.33 1.61 16.43
CA PHE A 210 0.14 0.94 16.96
C PHE A 210 -0.06 1.16 18.45
N ALA A 211 1.01 1.16 19.24
CA ALA A 211 0.92 1.42 20.68
C ALA A 211 0.44 2.86 20.96
N ALA A 212 0.80 3.84 20.14
CA ALA A 212 0.29 5.21 20.26
C ALA A 212 -1.24 5.30 20.14
N LYS A 213 -1.91 4.34 19.48
CA LYS A 213 -3.38 4.28 19.36
C LYS A 213 -4.06 4.00 20.70
N THR A 214 -3.32 3.57 21.73
CA THR A 214 -3.85 3.39 23.09
C THR A 214 -3.92 4.71 23.87
N GLY A 215 -3.55 5.85 23.25
CA GLY A 215 -3.53 7.16 23.88
C GLY A 215 -2.35 7.40 24.82
N LYS A 216 -1.38 6.47 24.85
CA LYS A 216 -0.16 6.58 25.65
C LYS A 216 0.90 7.42 24.93
N SER A 217 1.60 8.25 25.68
CA SER A 217 2.72 9.02 25.12
C SER A 217 3.87 8.08 24.74
N PRO A 218 4.68 8.42 23.72
CA PRO A 218 5.82 7.59 23.32
C PRO A 218 6.78 7.23 24.47
N ALA A 219 6.93 8.12 25.46
CA ALA A 219 7.80 7.91 26.62
C ALA A 219 7.27 6.84 27.61
N GLU A 220 5.95 6.60 27.62
CA GLU A 220 5.32 5.57 28.46
C GLU A 220 5.34 4.18 27.82
N ILE A 221 5.61 4.09 26.52
CA ILE A 221 5.58 2.83 25.77
C ILE A 221 6.90 2.09 26.01
N LYS A 222 6.83 1.02 26.82
CA LYS A 222 7.97 0.13 27.10
C LYS A 222 7.72 -1.23 26.48
N PHE A 223 8.57 -1.60 25.53
CA PHE A 223 8.52 -2.93 24.92
C PHE A 223 9.35 -3.94 25.72
N SER A 224 8.83 -5.15 25.84
CA SER A 224 9.62 -6.33 26.20
C SER A 224 9.72 -7.28 24.99
N ARG A 225 10.45 -8.38 25.13
CA ARG A 225 10.56 -9.40 24.07
C ARG A 225 9.74 -10.63 24.42
N GLN A 226 9.01 -11.17 23.45
CA GLN A 226 8.30 -12.44 23.53
C GLN A 226 8.44 -13.23 22.22
N LYS A 227 7.99 -14.49 22.20
CA LYS A 227 7.98 -15.34 21.00
C LYS A 227 6.57 -15.45 20.40
N VAL A 228 6.47 -15.43 19.07
CA VAL A 228 5.26 -15.73 18.28
C VAL A 228 5.65 -16.66 17.14
N GLY A 229 5.12 -17.88 17.06
CA GLY A 229 5.53 -18.87 16.05
C GLY A 229 7.05 -19.07 15.96
N GLY A 230 7.75 -19.03 17.10
CA GLY A 230 9.23 -19.09 17.18
C GLY A 230 9.97 -17.79 16.81
N LYS A 231 9.30 -16.76 16.28
CA LYS A 231 9.89 -15.45 15.95
C LYS A 231 10.00 -14.57 17.19
N ASP A 232 11.05 -13.76 17.25
CA ASP A 232 11.18 -12.70 18.26
C ASP A 232 10.24 -11.54 17.94
N ALA A 233 9.46 -11.14 18.94
CA ALA A 233 8.49 -10.07 18.86
C ALA A 233 8.72 -9.01 19.92
N LEU A 234 8.53 -7.75 19.54
CA LEU A 234 8.34 -6.66 20.49
C LEU A 234 6.93 -6.77 21.06
N PHE A 235 6.85 -6.94 22.37
CA PHE A 235 5.61 -7.05 23.12
C PHE A 235 5.31 -5.76 23.88
N TYR A 236 4.06 -5.32 23.82
CA TYR A 236 3.55 -4.22 24.63
C TYR A 236 2.16 -4.57 25.17
N GLN A 237 1.93 -4.19 26.44
CA GLN A 237 0.66 -4.39 27.11
C GLN A 237 0.28 -3.15 27.92
N CYS A 238 -1.00 -2.78 27.88
CA CYS A 238 -1.57 -1.75 28.72
C CYS A 238 -3.08 -1.95 28.93
N GLU A 239 -3.65 -1.25 29.90
CA GLU A 239 -5.11 -1.10 29.98
C GLU A 239 -5.57 0.01 29.04
N VAL A 240 -6.67 -0.24 28.34
CA VAL A 240 -7.32 0.73 27.45
C VAL A 240 -8.80 0.85 27.79
N GLN A 241 -9.36 2.03 27.51
CA GLN A 241 -10.80 2.23 27.54
C GLN A 241 -11.36 2.04 26.13
N THR A 242 -12.31 1.12 26.00
CA THR A 242 -13.02 0.91 24.74
C THR A 242 -13.93 2.09 24.41
N ARG A 243 -14.37 2.21 23.15
CA ARG A 243 -15.34 3.25 22.73
C ARG A 243 -16.66 3.18 23.51
N THR A 244 -17.01 1.99 24.01
CA THR A 244 -18.18 1.72 24.85
C THR A 244 -17.94 2.02 26.33
N GLY A 245 -16.78 2.55 26.72
CA GLY A 245 -16.45 2.93 28.10
C GLY A 245 -15.90 1.80 28.98
N PHE A 246 -16.00 0.54 28.55
CA PHE A 246 -15.45 -0.61 29.28
C PHE A 246 -13.93 -0.65 29.22
N LYS A 247 -13.28 -1.06 30.32
CA LYS A 247 -11.84 -1.33 30.38
C LYS A 247 -11.52 -2.67 29.73
N ALA A 248 -10.44 -2.71 28.95
CA ALA A 248 -9.89 -3.92 28.38
C ALA A 248 -8.36 -3.94 28.51
N VAL A 249 -7.77 -5.13 28.45
CA VAL A 249 -6.32 -5.29 28.37
C VAL A 249 -5.93 -5.38 26.89
N TRP A 250 -5.17 -4.39 26.43
CA TRP A 250 -4.55 -4.37 25.11
C TRP A 250 -3.21 -5.08 25.18
N ARG A 251 -2.96 -5.97 24.23
CA ARG A 251 -1.66 -6.61 24.01
C ARG A 251 -1.33 -6.55 22.54
N GLN A 252 -0.08 -6.24 22.23
CA GLN A 252 0.42 -6.34 20.87
C GLN A 252 1.76 -7.06 20.81
N TRP A 253 1.96 -7.79 19.72
CA TRP A 253 3.21 -8.42 19.34
C TRP A 253 3.56 -7.93 17.94
N THR A 254 4.68 -7.24 17.78
CA THR A 254 5.17 -6.79 16.48
C THR A 254 6.45 -7.54 16.15
N PHE A 255 6.50 -8.16 14.98
CA PHE A 255 7.59 -9.04 14.57
C PHE A 255 7.69 -9.08 13.05
N HIS A 256 8.71 -9.75 12.54
CA HIS A 256 8.87 -9.96 11.11
C HIS A 256 9.10 -11.43 10.76
N SER A 257 8.80 -11.78 9.52
CA SER A 257 9.23 -13.05 8.90
C SER A 257 9.67 -12.76 7.47
N GLY A 258 10.96 -13.00 7.20
CA GLY A 258 11.57 -12.53 5.96
C GLY A 258 11.59 -11.00 5.93
N ASP A 259 11.18 -10.44 4.80
CA ASP A 259 11.04 -9.01 4.53
C ASP A 259 9.70 -8.43 5.00
N ARG A 260 8.78 -9.25 5.53
CA ARG A 260 7.43 -8.81 5.92
C ARG A 260 7.30 -8.53 7.41
N VAL A 261 6.65 -7.42 7.76
CA VAL A 261 6.30 -7.07 9.14
C VAL A 261 4.83 -7.42 9.43
N TYR A 262 4.61 -7.96 10.62
CA TYR A 262 3.28 -8.32 11.12
C TYR A 262 3.04 -7.69 12.49
N ILE A 263 1.78 -7.47 12.81
CA ILE A 263 1.37 -7.14 14.17
C ILE A 263 0.15 -7.97 14.58
N ALA A 264 0.28 -8.68 15.70
CA ALA A 264 -0.82 -9.33 16.37
C ALA A 264 -1.31 -8.43 17.51
N ILE A 265 -2.63 -8.25 17.65
CA ILE A 265 -3.26 -7.42 18.68
C ILE A 265 -4.36 -8.22 19.35
N SER A 266 -4.29 -8.35 20.67
CA SER A 266 -5.36 -8.92 21.48
C SER A 266 -5.97 -7.84 22.35
N THR A 267 -7.30 -7.81 22.43
CA THR A 267 -8.04 -6.92 23.33
C THR A 267 -9.08 -7.75 24.04
N ILE A 268 -8.89 -7.97 25.33
CA ILE A 268 -9.74 -8.87 26.15
C ILE A 268 -10.26 -8.08 27.35
N PHE A 269 -11.55 -8.24 27.66
CA PHE A 269 -12.13 -7.68 28.88
C PHE A 269 -11.67 -8.48 30.12
N PRO A 270 -11.47 -7.84 31.28
CA PRO A 270 -10.93 -8.51 32.47
C PRO A 270 -11.68 -9.77 32.90
N ASN A 271 -13.01 -9.80 32.74
CA ASN A 271 -13.86 -10.94 33.09
C ASN A 271 -13.67 -12.17 32.18
N PHE A 272 -13.00 -12.03 31.04
CA PHE A 272 -12.69 -13.12 30.12
C PHE A 272 -11.20 -13.45 30.04
N GLU A 273 -10.37 -12.75 30.80
CA GLU A 273 -8.91 -12.81 30.72
C GLU A 273 -8.36 -14.22 30.98
N GLU A 274 -8.77 -14.84 32.09
CA GLU A 274 -8.32 -16.18 32.48
C GLU A 274 -8.69 -17.25 31.46
N LYS A 275 -9.82 -17.09 30.77
CA LYS A 275 -10.32 -18.06 29.79
C LYS A 275 -9.71 -17.84 28.40
N LEU A 276 -9.67 -16.60 27.94
CA LEU A 276 -9.34 -16.29 26.54
C LEU A 276 -7.84 -16.07 26.32
N TYR A 277 -7.11 -15.49 27.27
CA TYR A 277 -5.70 -15.19 27.05
C TYR A 277 -4.81 -16.42 26.87
N PRO A 278 -5.00 -17.54 27.61
CA PRO A 278 -4.27 -18.78 27.33
C PRO A 278 -4.48 -19.28 25.90
N GLN A 279 -5.71 -19.18 25.38
CA GLN A 279 -6.06 -19.59 24.02
C GLN A 279 -5.37 -18.69 22.99
N VAL A 280 -5.32 -17.37 23.21
CA VAL A 280 -4.57 -16.44 22.35
C VAL A 280 -3.08 -16.83 22.29
N LYS A 281 -2.47 -17.17 23.42
CA LYS A 281 -1.06 -17.59 23.45
C LYS A 281 -0.83 -18.89 22.67
N GLU A 282 -1.72 -19.87 22.80
CA GLU A 282 -1.65 -21.12 22.02
C GLU A 282 -1.82 -20.87 20.52
N MET A 283 -2.78 -20.02 20.14
CA MET A 283 -2.97 -19.64 18.74
C MET A 283 -1.72 -18.95 18.19
N LEU A 284 -1.13 -18.00 18.92
CA LEU A 284 0.08 -17.29 18.52
C LEU A 284 1.34 -18.17 18.48
N SER A 285 1.44 -19.21 19.31
CA SER A 285 2.55 -20.15 19.24
C SER A 285 2.49 -21.04 18.00
N SER A 286 1.30 -21.25 17.44
CA SER A 286 1.05 -22.06 16.23
C SER A 286 1.14 -21.30 14.90
N VAL A 287 1.53 -20.03 14.92
CA VAL A 287 1.60 -19.21 13.70
C VAL A 287 2.65 -19.76 12.73
N GLU A 288 2.23 -19.99 11.49
CA GLU A 288 3.08 -20.34 10.36
C GLU A 288 2.94 -19.28 9.26
N PHE A 289 4.06 -18.83 8.71
CA PHE A 289 4.08 -17.82 7.63
C PHE A 289 4.16 -18.50 6.28
N LEU A 290 3.31 -18.07 5.35
CA LEU A 290 3.17 -18.60 4.01
C LEU A 290 3.98 -17.69 3.08
N HIS A 291 5.21 -18.11 2.76
CA HIS A 291 6.09 -17.45 1.79
C HIS A 291 6.09 -18.21 0.48
#